data_AF-A0A0M0JJL2-F1
#
_entry.id   AF-A0A0M0JJL2-F1
#
_cell.length_a   1.000
_cell.length_b   1.000
_cell.length_c   1.000
_cell.angle_alpha   90.00
_cell.angle_beta   90.00
_cell.angle_gamma   90.00
#
_symmetry.space_group_name_H-M   'P 1'
#
loop_
_entity.id
_entity.type
_entity.pdbx_description
1 polymer ?
#
loop_
_entity_poly.entity_id
_entity_poly.type
_entity_poly.pdbx_seq_one_letter_code
_entity_poly.pdbx_strand_id
1 'polypeptide(L)'
;MLPYKDRAAVARAAAAAEGLELVPSATGETGFRGVYKHFRKYASHIREKGQKRHLGIFETPEEAALCYARHIRADRAAREAAAVMGATSQPLTADEARAAAAAEGLELVPSATGETGFRGVNKNIYGQFDAKIKENGKNRHLGTFATPEEAALCYARHIRADRAAREAATVSNP
;
A
#
# COMPACT_ATOMS: atom_id res chain seq x y z
N MET A 1 -18.94 38.56 -0.96
CA MET A 1 -18.05 38.02 -2.01
C MET A 1 -16.72 38.73 -1.84
N LEU A 2 -15.64 38.03 -1.49
CA LEU A 2 -14.33 38.69 -1.28
C LEU A 2 -13.78 39.20 -2.64
N PRO A 3 -13.13 40.37 -2.67
CA PRO A 3 -12.42 40.86 -3.85
C PRO A 3 -11.43 39.83 -4.39
N TYR A 4 -11.27 39.77 -5.72
CA TYR A 4 -10.39 38.82 -6.42
C TYR A 4 -8.94 38.84 -5.89
N LYS A 5 -8.40 40.04 -5.63
CA LYS A 5 -7.04 40.22 -5.09
C LYS A 5 -6.88 39.63 -3.68
N ASP A 6 -7.94 39.73 -2.87
CA ASP A 6 -7.93 39.22 -1.50
C ASP A 6 -7.94 37.69 -1.50
N ARG A 7 -8.68 37.06 -2.43
CA ARG A 7 -8.68 35.59 -2.58
C ARG A 7 -7.32 35.04 -2.99
N ALA A 8 -6.64 35.68 -3.94
CA ALA A 8 -5.30 35.28 -4.35
C ALA A 8 -4.29 35.37 -3.19
N ALA A 9 -4.36 36.46 -2.41
CA ALA A 9 -3.52 36.65 -1.23
C ALA A 9 -3.83 35.60 -0.14
N VAL A 10 -5.10 35.32 0.11
CA VAL A 10 -5.54 34.29 1.07
C VAL A 10 -5.06 32.90 0.64
N ALA A 11 -5.12 32.55 -0.64
CA ALA A 11 -4.63 31.26 -1.13
C ALA A 11 -3.10 31.11 -0.95
N ARG A 12 -2.32 32.17 -1.16
CA ARG A 12 -0.87 32.17 -0.89
C ARG A 12 -0.56 32.09 0.60
N ALA A 13 -1.31 32.81 1.43
CA ALA A 13 -1.17 32.74 2.88
C ALA A 13 -1.52 31.34 3.43
N ALA A 14 -2.57 30.72 2.90
CA ALA A 14 -2.96 29.35 3.24
C ALA A 14 -1.90 28.33 2.81
N ALA A 15 -1.31 28.50 1.62
CA ALA A 15 -0.17 27.69 1.18
C ALA A 15 0.98 27.79 2.19
N ALA A 16 1.40 29.01 2.54
CA ALA A 16 2.48 29.25 3.49
C ALA A 16 2.16 28.67 4.89
N ALA A 17 0.93 28.84 5.38
CA ALA A 17 0.48 28.29 6.67
C ALA A 17 0.51 26.76 6.70
N GLU A 18 0.29 26.10 5.56
CA GLU A 18 0.40 24.65 5.41
C GLU A 18 1.83 24.18 5.11
N GLY A 19 2.80 25.10 4.97
CA GLY A 19 4.15 24.77 4.51
C GLY A 19 4.19 24.29 3.05
N LEU A 20 3.24 24.73 2.24
CA LEU A 20 3.11 24.44 0.81
C LEU A 20 3.59 25.63 0.00
N GLU A 21 4.32 25.36 -1.08
CA GLU A 21 4.65 26.36 -2.09
C GLU A 21 3.84 26.15 -3.36
N LEU A 22 3.29 27.23 -3.90
CA LEU A 22 2.60 27.19 -5.18
C LEU A 22 3.62 26.97 -6.28
N VAL A 23 3.51 25.85 -7.00
CA VAL A 23 4.50 25.44 -7.99
C VAL A 23 4.40 26.34 -9.24
N PRO A 24 5.41 27.18 -9.54
CA PRO A 24 5.36 28.06 -10.71
C PRO A 24 5.57 27.25 -12.00
N SER A 25 5.07 27.79 -13.11
CA SER A 25 5.27 27.23 -14.45
C SER A 25 5.68 28.33 -15.41
N ALA A 26 6.92 28.26 -15.91
CA ALA A 26 7.45 29.23 -16.86
C ALA A 26 6.78 29.18 -18.24
N THR A 27 6.13 28.05 -18.57
CA THR A 27 5.50 27.80 -19.89
C THR A 27 3.97 27.81 -19.84
N GLY A 28 3.37 27.98 -18.65
CA GLY A 28 1.92 27.95 -18.47
C GLY A 28 1.29 29.34 -18.50
N GLU A 29 0.17 29.51 -19.21
CA GLU A 29 -0.54 30.80 -19.31
C GLU A 29 -1.01 31.38 -17.96
N THR A 30 -1.15 30.53 -16.94
CA THR A 30 -1.60 30.91 -15.60
C THR A 30 -0.43 31.21 -14.65
N GLY A 31 0.81 30.91 -15.08
CA GLY A 31 2.01 31.02 -14.25
C GLY A 31 2.18 29.89 -13.22
N PHE A 32 1.22 28.95 -13.12
CA PHE A 32 1.25 27.86 -12.15
C PHE A 32 1.17 26.48 -12.82
N ARG A 33 1.89 25.51 -12.25
CA ARG A 33 1.91 24.14 -12.77
C ARG A 33 0.56 23.46 -12.53
N GLY A 34 0.06 22.76 -13.56
CA GLY A 34 -1.21 22.03 -13.47
C GLY A 34 -2.46 22.92 -13.48
N VAL A 35 -2.32 24.24 -13.60
CA VAL A 35 -3.45 25.18 -13.62
C VAL A 35 -3.67 25.70 -15.04
N TYR A 36 -4.92 25.62 -15.51
CA TYR A 36 -5.31 26.00 -16.86
C TYR A 36 -6.50 26.94 -16.82
N LYS A 37 -6.59 27.88 -17.76
CA LYS A 37 -7.81 28.69 -17.93
C LYS A 37 -8.94 27.79 -18.39
N HIS A 38 -10.10 27.91 -17.76
CA HIS A 38 -11.32 27.20 -18.10
C HIS A 38 -12.47 28.18 -18.14
N PHE A 39 -12.79 28.65 -19.34
CA PHE A 39 -13.71 29.78 -19.56
C PHE A 39 -13.29 31.02 -18.75
N ARG A 40 -14.15 31.50 -17.84
CA ARG A 40 -13.90 32.67 -16.98
C ARG A 40 -13.24 32.31 -15.64
N LYS A 41 -12.85 31.03 -15.46
CA LYS A 41 -12.32 30.46 -14.23
C LYS A 41 -11.01 29.70 -14.48
N TYR A 42 -10.50 29.02 -13.46
CA TYR A 42 -9.23 28.29 -13.50
C TYR A 42 -9.44 26.84 -13.08
N ALA A 43 -9.02 25.89 -13.90
CA ALA A 43 -9.11 24.47 -13.61
C ALA A 43 -7.75 23.90 -13.23
N SER A 44 -7.70 23.15 -12.13
CA SER A 44 -6.52 22.41 -11.71
C SER A 44 -6.58 20.96 -12.20
N HIS A 45 -5.46 20.48 -12.70
CA HIS A 45 -5.29 19.13 -13.20
C HIS A 45 -3.95 18.57 -12.76
N ILE A 46 -3.91 17.26 -12.56
CA ILE A 46 -2.68 16.52 -12.30
C ILE A 46 -2.51 15.39 -13.33
N ARG A 47 -1.25 15.04 -13.62
CA ARG A 47 -0.92 13.82 -14.35
C ARG A 47 -0.43 12.76 -13.36
N GLU A 48 -1.20 11.70 -13.22
CA GLU A 48 -0.87 10.54 -12.39
C GLU A 48 -0.76 9.31 -13.30
N LYS A 49 0.40 8.62 -13.27
CA LYS A 49 0.62 7.39 -14.06
C LYS A 49 0.28 7.54 -15.57
N GLY A 50 0.56 8.72 -16.14
CA GLY A 50 0.27 9.04 -17.54
C GLY A 50 -1.17 9.51 -17.81
N GLN A 51 -2.08 9.44 -16.84
CA GLN A 51 -3.47 9.87 -16.97
C GLN A 51 -3.69 11.27 -16.39
N LYS A 52 -4.46 12.10 -17.10
CA LYS A 52 -4.83 13.44 -16.64
C LYS A 52 -6.09 13.37 -15.80
N ARG A 53 -6.01 13.80 -14.54
CA ARG A 53 -7.15 13.88 -13.61
C ARG A 53 -7.49 15.34 -13.35
N HIS A 54 -8.78 15.67 -13.38
CA HIS A 54 -9.30 16.98 -13.00
C HIS A 54 -9.49 17.05 -11.49
N LEU A 55 -8.92 18.07 -10.85
CA LEU A 55 -8.98 18.27 -9.41
C LEU A 55 -10.06 19.27 -8.98
N GLY A 56 -10.39 20.24 -9.85
CA GLY A 56 -11.49 21.17 -9.61
C GLY A 56 -11.35 22.49 -10.38
N ILE A 57 -12.42 23.30 -10.33
CA ILE A 57 -12.52 24.64 -10.93
C ILE A 57 -12.57 25.69 -9.82
N PHE A 58 -11.79 26.75 -9.97
CA PHE A 58 -11.53 27.78 -8.98
C PHE A 58 -11.65 29.18 -9.59
N GLU A 59 -11.87 30.18 -8.74
CA GLU A 59 -12.08 31.57 -9.15
C GLU A 59 -10.75 32.28 -9.44
N THR A 60 -9.66 31.86 -8.79
CA THR A 60 -8.32 32.38 -8.98
C THR A 60 -7.32 31.28 -9.36
N PRO A 61 -6.23 31.61 -10.07
CA PRO A 61 -5.19 30.63 -10.39
C PRO A 61 -4.42 30.20 -9.12
N GLU A 62 -4.29 31.05 -8.11
CA GLU A 62 -3.67 30.70 -6.82
C GLU A 62 -4.46 29.65 -6.03
N GLU A 63 -5.79 29.72 -6.02
CA GLU A 63 -6.64 28.69 -5.39
C GLU A 63 -6.48 27.34 -6.10
N ALA A 64 -6.45 27.35 -7.44
CA ALA A 64 -6.20 26.15 -8.24
C ALA A 64 -4.79 25.59 -8.00
N ALA A 65 -3.79 26.47 -7.87
CA ALA A 65 -2.41 26.07 -7.56
C ALA A 65 -2.27 25.50 -6.15
N LEU A 66 -2.99 26.06 -5.16
CA LEU A 66 -3.04 25.53 -3.80
C LEU A 66 -3.64 24.12 -3.77
N CYS A 67 -4.74 23.90 -4.50
CA CYS A 67 -5.35 22.58 -4.65
C CYS A 67 -4.35 21.58 -5.24
N TYR A 68 -3.63 21.97 -6.30
CA TYR A 68 -2.58 21.16 -6.90
C TYR A 68 -1.44 20.84 -5.93
N ALA A 69 -0.95 21.82 -5.16
CA ALA A 69 0.11 21.65 -4.18
C ALA A 69 -0.28 20.69 -3.05
N ARG A 70 -1.51 20.84 -2.51
CA ARG A 70 -2.07 19.90 -1.51
C ARG A 70 -2.13 18.48 -2.04
N HIS A 71 -2.58 18.31 -3.29
CA HIS A 71 -2.68 17.01 -3.92
C HIS A 71 -1.32 16.33 -4.08
N ILE A 72 -0.30 17.05 -4.52
CA ILE A 72 1.07 16.50 -4.61
C ILE A 72 1.61 16.10 -3.24
N ARG A 73 1.40 16.92 -2.20
CA ARG A 73 1.85 16.58 -0.85
C ARG A 73 1.18 15.31 -0.35
N ALA A 74 -0.14 15.17 -0.56
CA ALA A 74 -0.87 13.97 -0.18
C ALA A 74 -0.38 12.72 -0.93
N ASP A 75 -0.15 12.82 -2.25
CA ASP A 75 0.40 11.72 -3.06
C ASP A 75 1.83 11.35 -2.62
N ARG A 76 2.70 12.34 -2.34
CA ARG A 76 4.04 12.09 -1.81
C ARG A 76 3.98 11.40 -0.44
N ALA A 77 3.16 11.90 0.48
CA ALA A 77 3.01 11.31 1.81
C ALA A 77 2.44 9.89 1.72
N ALA A 78 1.48 9.63 0.81
CA ALA A 78 0.95 8.30 0.56
C ALA A 78 2.01 7.35 0.00
N ARG A 79 2.88 7.83 -0.90
CA ARG A 79 4.00 7.03 -1.43
C ARG A 79 5.07 6.76 -0.38
N GLU A 80 5.42 7.74 0.43
CA GLU A 80 6.36 7.57 1.54
C GLU A 80 5.81 6.58 2.57
N ALA A 81 4.53 6.71 2.94
CA ALA A 81 3.86 5.74 3.80
C ALA A 81 3.81 4.34 3.18
N ALA A 82 3.50 4.23 1.88
CA ALA A 82 3.53 2.96 1.17
C ALA A 82 4.94 2.37 1.06
N ALA A 83 5.98 3.20 0.92
CA ALA A 83 7.37 2.75 0.90
C ALA A 83 7.82 2.26 2.29
N VAL A 84 7.42 2.95 3.36
CA VAL A 84 7.67 2.49 4.74
C VAL A 84 6.93 1.18 5.01
N MET A 85 5.65 1.07 4.66
CA MET A 85 4.88 -0.17 4.80
C MET A 85 5.45 -1.31 3.94
N GLY A 86 5.89 -1.00 2.71
CA GLY A 86 6.58 -1.95 1.83
C GLY A 86 7.94 -2.40 2.39
N ALA A 87 8.67 -1.50 3.05
CA ALA A 87 9.93 -1.82 3.73
C ALA A 87 9.73 -2.66 5.01
N THR A 88 8.59 -2.53 5.70
CA THR A 88 8.23 -3.43 6.81
C THR A 88 7.73 -4.80 6.35
N SER A 89 7.46 -4.94 5.05
CA SER A 89 7.09 -6.21 4.40
C SER A 89 8.24 -6.68 3.49
N GLN A 90 9.49 -6.45 3.89
CA GLN A 90 10.59 -7.18 3.25
C GLN A 90 10.33 -8.68 3.45
N PRO A 91 10.28 -9.46 2.37
CA PRO A 91 10.05 -10.88 2.49
C PRO A 91 11.15 -11.49 3.34
N LEU A 92 10.78 -12.32 4.30
CA LEU A 92 11.73 -13.06 5.10
C LEU A 92 12.62 -13.88 4.16
N THR A 93 13.93 -13.74 4.31
CA THR A 93 14.87 -14.65 3.65
C THR A 93 14.62 -16.07 4.14
N ALA A 94 15.03 -17.06 3.35
CA ALA A 94 14.90 -18.48 3.72
C ALA A 94 15.51 -18.80 5.09
N ASP A 95 16.62 -18.13 5.44
CA ASP A 95 17.32 -18.33 6.70
C ASP A 95 16.60 -17.67 7.87
N GLU A 96 16.05 -16.48 7.69
CA GLU A 96 15.24 -15.81 8.71
C GLU A 96 13.93 -16.55 8.97
N ALA A 97 13.29 -17.09 7.92
CA ALA A 97 12.09 -17.90 8.06
C ALA A 97 12.37 -19.21 8.84
N ARG A 98 13.52 -19.85 8.59
CA ARG A 98 13.97 -21.02 9.35
C ARG A 98 14.33 -20.68 10.81
N ALA A 99 15.00 -19.54 11.03
CA ALA A 99 15.31 -19.07 12.37
C ALA A 99 14.05 -18.73 13.17
N ALA A 100 13.05 -18.09 12.54
CA ALA A 100 11.76 -17.81 13.16
C ALA A 100 10.99 -19.09 13.48
N ALA A 101 11.01 -20.08 12.59
CA ALA A 101 10.45 -21.41 12.86
C ALA A 101 11.10 -22.03 14.09
N ALA A 102 12.44 -22.06 14.14
CA ALA A 102 13.19 -22.61 15.28
C ALA A 102 12.92 -21.83 16.59
N ALA A 103 12.86 -20.51 16.54
CA ALA A 103 12.54 -19.66 17.71
C ALA A 103 11.13 -19.93 18.25
N GLU A 104 10.18 -20.27 17.38
CA GLU A 104 8.82 -20.65 17.77
C GLU A 104 8.68 -22.13 18.14
N GLY A 105 9.74 -22.93 17.99
CA GLY A 105 9.68 -24.38 18.14
C GLY A 105 8.81 -25.06 17.07
N LEU A 106 8.74 -24.46 15.88
CA LEU A 106 8.06 -24.96 14.70
C LEU A 106 9.07 -25.59 13.74
N GLU A 107 8.69 -26.70 13.13
CA GLU A 107 9.48 -27.34 12.09
C GLU A 107 8.79 -27.17 10.73
N LEU A 108 9.55 -26.74 9.71
CA LEU A 108 9.04 -26.61 8.35
C LEU A 108 8.83 -28.02 7.79
N VAL A 109 7.58 -28.37 7.46
CA VAL A 109 7.23 -29.72 7.02
C VAL A 109 7.69 -29.93 5.57
N PRO A 110 8.69 -30.79 5.30
CA PRO A 110 9.13 -31.06 3.94
C PRO A 110 8.10 -31.92 3.20
N SER A 111 8.05 -31.79 1.88
CA SER A 111 7.17 -32.57 1.01
C SER A 111 7.96 -33.09 -0.19
N ALA A 112 8.16 -34.41 -0.23
CA ALA A 112 8.89 -35.09 -1.31
C ALA A 112 8.19 -35.01 -2.68
N THR A 113 6.90 -34.68 -2.72
CA THR A 113 6.08 -34.63 -3.94
C THR A 113 5.69 -33.21 -4.36
N GLY A 114 6.09 -32.19 -3.59
CA GLY A 114 5.74 -30.80 -3.87
C GLY A 114 6.82 -30.08 -4.67
N GLU A 115 6.44 -29.26 -5.64
CA GLU A 115 7.37 -28.47 -6.49
C GLU A 115 8.26 -27.51 -5.68
N THR A 116 7.78 -27.10 -4.51
CA THR A 116 8.47 -26.17 -3.60
C THR A 116 9.29 -26.88 -2.52
N GLY A 117 9.18 -28.22 -2.42
CA GLY A 117 9.81 -29.01 -1.35
C GLY A 117 9.13 -28.90 0.02
N PHE A 118 8.07 -28.10 0.18
CA PHE A 118 7.36 -27.92 1.45
C PHE A 118 5.87 -28.28 1.36
N ARG A 119 5.32 -28.81 2.46
CA ARG A 119 3.91 -29.20 2.54
C ARG A 119 3.01 -27.96 2.54
N GLY A 120 1.97 -27.99 1.70
CA GLY A 120 1.00 -26.91 1.63
C GLY A 120 1.48 -25.66 0.90
N VAL A 121 2.69 -25.66 0.35
CA VAL A 121 3.26 -24.51 -0.37
C VAL A 121 3.24 -24.76 -1.87
N ASN A 122 2.62 -23.86 -2.63
CA ASN A 122 2.53 -23.96 -4.09
C ASN A 122 3.04 -22.69 -4.75
N LYS A 123 3.81 -22.82 -5.85
CA LYS A 123 4.23 -21.66 -6.63
C LYS A 123 3.05 -21.14 -7.47
N ASN A 124 2.83 -19.83 -7.45
CA ASN A 124 1.78 -19.18 -8.23
C ASN A 124 2.30 -18.70 -9.59
N ILE A 125 1.38 -18.30 -10.47
CA ILE A 125 1.70 -17.83 -11.84
C ILE A 125 2.56 -16.56 -11.87
N TYR A 126 2.61 -15.82 -10.75
CA TYR A 126 3.39 -14.61 -10.58
C TYR A 126 4.79 -14.88 -9.97
N GLY A 127 5.14 -16.15 -9.75
CA GLY A 127 6.44 -16.57 -9.22
C GLY A 127 6.56 -16.49 -7.70
N GLN A 128 5.48 -16.19 -6.97
CA GLN A 128 5.42 -16.18 -5.51
C GLN A 128 4.91 -17.53 -4.98
N PHE A 129 4.91 -17.72 -3.66
CA PHE A 129 4.56 -18.98 -3.00
C PHE A 129 3.29 -18.83 -2.15
N ASP A 130 2.25 -19.56 -2.52
CA ASP A 130 0.99 -19.61 -1.79
C ASP A 130 1.05 -20.68 -0.68
N ALA A 131 0.75 -20.31 0.55
CA ALA A 131 0.49 -21.26 1.63
C ALA A 131 -1.00 -21.65 1.64
N LYS A 132 -1.28 -22.95 1.50
CA LYS A 132 -2.63 -23.52 1.45
C LYS A 132 -2.73 -24.72 2.39
N ILE A 133 -3.84 -24.80 3.11
CA ILE A 133 -4.16 -25.95 3.97
C ILE A 133 -5.46 -26.60 3.50
N LYS A 134 -5.56 -27.92 3.69
CA LYS A 134 -6.79 -28.68 3.47
C LYS A 134 -7.46 -28.97 4.82
N GLU A 135 -8.52 -28.24 5.14
CA GLU A 135 -9.34 -28.43 6.34
C GLU A 135 -10.70 -28.98 5.94
N ASN A 136 -11.14 -30.10 6.53
CA ASN A 136 -12.45 -30.71 6.27
C ASN A 136 -12.76 -30.95 4.78
N GLY A 137 -11.74 -31.32 4.00
CA GLY A 137 -11.87 -31.53 2.55
C GLY A 137 -11.84 -30.26 1.70
N LYS A 138 -11.84 -29.06 2.32
CA LYS A 138 -11.79 -27.76 1.62
C LYS A 138 -10.38 -27.17 1.67
N ASN A 139 -9.93 -26.60 0.56
CA ASN A 139 -8.66 -25.87 0.51
C ASN A 139 -8.87 -24.43 0.97
N ARG A 140 -8.10 -24.00 1.96
CA ARG A 140 -8.06 -22.63 2.47
C ARG A 140 -6.73 -21.99 2.13
N HIS A 141 -6.79 -20.80 1.55
CA HIS A 141 -5.61 -19.96 1.29
C HIS A 141 -5.23 -19.22 2.57
N LEU A 142 -3.98 -19.38 3.02
CA LEU A 142 -3.45 -18.75 4.23
C LEU A 142 -2.72 -17.44 3.91
N GLY A 143 -2.10 -17.35 2.74
CA GLY A 143 -1.37 -16.17 2.30
C GLY A 143 -0.47 -16.45 1.10
N THR A 144 0.08 -15.38 0.55
CA THR A 144 1.05 -15.41 -0.55
C THR A 144 2.35 -14.75 -0.07
N PHE A 145 3.46 -15.45 -0.25
CA PHE A 145 4.76 -15.10 0.32
C PHE A 145 5.84 -15.11 -0.76
N ALA A 146 6.96 -14.42 -0.55
CA ALA A 146 8.00 -14.35 -1.59
C ALA A 146 8.97 -15.53 -1.54
N THR A 147 9.09 -16.22 -0.40
CA THR A 147 9.94 -17.41 -0.24
C THR A 147 9.09 -18.64 0.14
N PRO A 148 9.48 -19.85 -0.28
CA PRO A 148 8.78 -21.06 0.08
C PRO A 148 8.89 -21.37 1.59
N GLU A 149 9.98 -20.98 2.25
CA GLU A 149 10.19 -21.14 3.68
C GLU A 149 9.26 -20.26 4.52
N GLU A 150 9.02 -19.01 4.09
CA GLU A 150 8.06 -18.12 4.74
C GLU A 150 6.63 -18.66 4.63
N ALA A 151 6.26 -19.19 3.46
CA ALA A 151 4.99 -19.88 3.26
C ALA A 151 4.86 -21.16 4.12
N ALA A 152 5.94 -21.92 4.25
CA ALA A 152 6.00 -23.12 5.09
C ALA A 152 5.88 -22.78 6.58
N LEU A 153 6.47 -21.67 7.03
CA LEU A 153 6.34 -21.17 8.39
C LEU A 153 4.88 -20.79 8.69
N CYS A 154 4.22 -20.08 7.77
CA CYS A 154 2.79 -19.75 7.89
C CYS A 154 1.94 -21.03 8.01
N TYR A 155 2.22 -22.04 7.17
CA TYR A 155 1.57 -23.34 7.25
C TYR A 155 1.79 -24.01 8.62
N ALA A 156 3.03 -24.05 9.12
CA ALA A 156 3.37 -24.67 10.41
C ALA A 156 2.67 -23.97 11.59
N ARG A 157 2.63 -22.64 11.60
CA ARG A 157 1.89 -21.85 12.61
C ARG A 157 0.40 -22.20 12.61
N HIS A 158 -0.20 -22.32 11.44
CA HIS A 158 -1.62 -22.63 11.30
C HIS A 158 -1.94 -24.04 11.82
N ILE A 159 -1.11 -25.04 11.50
CA ILE A 159 -1.29 -26.41 11.98
C ILE A 159 -1.18 -26.48 13.51
N ARG A 160 -0.21 -25.77 14.11
CA ARG A 160 -0.07 -25.71 15.57
C ARG A 160 -1.29 -25.06 16.22
N ALA A 161 -1.79 -23.97 15.64
CA ALA A 161 -2.98 -23.28 16.15
C ALA A 161 -4.24 -24.17 16.05
N ASP A 162 -4.46 -24.87 14.94
CA ASP A 162 -5.57 -25.82 14.78
C ASP A 162 -5.47 -26.98 15.78
N ARG A 163 -4.27 -27.54 15.98
CA ARG A 163 -4.04 -28.59 16.99
C ARG A 163 -4.35 -28.09 18.40
N ALA A 164 -3.82 -26.92 18.78
CA ALA A 164 -4.07 -26.32 20.09
C ALA A 164 -5.56 -26.02 20.30
N ALA A 165 -6.26 -25.53 19.26
CA ALA A 165 -7.69 -25.27 19.32
C ALA A 165 -8.51 -26.55 19.51
N ARG A 166 -8.13 -27.66 18.86
CA ARG A 166 -8.79 -28.96 19.03
C ARG A 166 -8.54 -29.56 20.41
N GLU A 167 -7.30 -29.51 20.89
CA GLU A 167 -6.94 -29.99 22.24
C GLU A 167 -7.71 -29.18 23.31
N ALA A 168 -7.82 -27.86 23.16
CA ALA A 168 -8.64 -27.03 24.05
C ALA A 168 -10.14 -27.37 23.99
N ALA A 169 -10.68 -27.66 22.80
CA ALA A 169 -12.08 -28.06 22.64
C ALA A 169 -12.38 -29.41 23.29
N THR A 170 -11.42 -30.34 23.31
CA THR A 170 -11.58 -31.64 23.98
C THR A 170 -11.49 -31.56 25.51
N VAL A 171 -10.78 -30.57 26.05
CA VAL A 171 -10.64 -30.36 27.51
C VAL A 171 -11.84 -29.61 28.10
N SER A 172 -12.63 -28.91 27.28
CA SER A 172 -13.77 -28.09 27.72
C SER A 172 -15.12 -28.81 27.74
N ASN A 173 -15.19 -30.12 27.48
CA ASN A 173 -16.44 -30.89 27.53
C ASN A 173 -16.44 -31.83 28.76
N PRO A 174 -16.96 -31.39 29.93
CA PRO A 174 -17.11 -32.23 31.12
C PRO A 174 -18.20 -33.30 30.96
#